data_AF-A0A537Z0I2-F1
#
_entry.id   AF-A0A537Z0I2-F1
#
_cell.length_a   1.000
_cell.length_b   1.000
_cell.length_c   1.000
_cell.angle_alpha   90.00
_cell.angle_beta   90.00
_cell.angle_gamma   90.00
#
_symmetry.space_group_name_H-M   'P 1'
#
loop_
_entity.id
_entity.type
_entity.pdbx_description
1 polymer ?
#
loop_
_entity_poly.entity_id
_entity_poly.type
_entity_poly.pdbx_seq_one_letter_code
_entity_poly.pdbx_strand_id
1 'polypeptide(L)'
;MVRGASLAVGRPEDPCANSAGALRGHVQGRDRGLAGVIFFSGTDVRAAVSPERAVEAVREAFIAHARGEWTMPPKVYVPAYPAGDFRAMPALGAGHALLKWVTSFPGNPAPGLPTVTGLVLLSDASNGMLEAALDAAAVTALRTGAAAVL
;
A
#
# COMPACT_ATOMS: atom_id res chain seq x y z
N MET A 1 -13.20 5.76 -74.09
CA MET A 1 -12.31 5.86 -72.92
C MET A 1 -12.61 4.70 -71.98
N VAL A 2 -11.59 4.17 -71.32
CA VAL A 2 -11.40 2.77 -70.87
C VAL A 2 -12.23 2.37 -69.62
N ARG A 3 -12.49 1.06 -69.48
CA ARG A 3 -13.07 0.33 -68.34
C ARG A 3 -12.18 0.37 -67.06
N GLY A 4 -12.79 0.22 -65.87
CA GLY A 4 -12.32 -0.78 -64.88
C GLY A 4 -11.83 -0.32 -63.50
N ALA A 5 -12.11 -1.21 -62.51
CA ALA A 5 -11.56 -1.39 -61.15
C ALA A 5 -11.94 -0.35 -60.08
N SER A 6 -12.74 -0.64 -59.04
CA SER A 6 -12.59 -1.60 -57.93
C SER A 6 -11.36 -1.37 -57.07
N LEU A 7 -11.54 -0.71 -55.92
CA LEU A 7 -10.76 -0.94 -54.70
C LEU A 7 -11.68 -0.76 -53.47
N ALA A 8 -11.78 -1.83 -52.69
CA ALA A 8 -12.40 -1.88 -51.37
C ALA A 8 -11.38 -1.47 -50.29
N VAL A 9 -11.82 -1.54 -49.02
CA VAL A 9 -11.08 -1.43 -47.73
C VAL A 9 -11.22 -0.06 -47.06
N GLY A 10 -11.71 0.09 -45.82
CA GLY A 10 -12.14 -0.89 -44.83
C GLY A 10 -12.95 -0.17 -43.73
N ARG A 11 -13.95 -0.85 -43.16
CA ARG A 11 -14.65 -0.39 -41.94
C ARG A 11 -13.89 -0.96 -40.73
N PRO A 12 -13.73 -0.22 -39.63
CA PRO A 12 -13.10 -0.74 -38.43
C PRO A 12 -13.95 -1.86 -37.82
N GLU A 13 -13.27 -2.93 -37.44
CA GLU A 13 -13.79 -4.16 -36.84
C GLU A 13 -14.46 -3.87 -35.49
N ASP A 14 -15.69 -4.38 -35.29
CA ASP A 14 -16.37 -4.44 -33.99
C ASP A 14 -15.74 -5.57 -33.15
N PRO A 15 -15.13 -5.31 -31.98
CA PRO A 15 -14.43 -6.34 -31.20
C PRO A 15 -15.36 -7.13 -30.27
N CYS A 16 -16.68 -7.12 -30.51
CA CYS A 16 -17.66 -7.80 -29.67
C CYS A 16 -18.45 -8.85 -30.45
N ALA A 17 -17.77 -9.89 -30.93
CA ALA A 17 -18.45 -11.12 -31.34
C ALA A 17 -17.57 -12.36 -31.14
N ASN A 18 -18.09 -13.27 -30.31
CA ASN A 18 -17.79 -14.70 -30.22
C ASN A 18 -16.47 -15.15 -29.57
N SER A 19 -16.56 -15.72 -28.38
CA SER A 19 -16.82 -17.17 -28.27
C SER A 19 -16.99 -17.61 -26.82
N ALA A 20 -18.20 -18.05 -26.50
CA ALA A 20 -18.44 -18.96 -25.40
C ALA A 20 -17.86 -20.33 -25.79
N GLY A 21 -16.89 -20.84 -25.03
CA GLY A 21 -16.26 -22.13 -25.24
C GLY A 21 -15.68 -22.64 -23.92
N ALA A 22 -16.17 -23.78 -23.49
CA ALA A 22 -16.00 -24.35 -22.16
C ALA A 22 -14.54 -24.60 -21.74
N LEU A 23 -14.23 -24.25 -20.47
CA LEU A 23 -13.24 -24.97 -19.68
C LEU A 23 -13.86 -25.33 -18.33
N ARG A 24 -14.48 -26.52 -18.29
CA ARG A 24 -14.64 -27.28 -17.06
C ARG A 24 -13.24 -27.61 -16.56
N GLY A 25 -12.88 -27.04 -15.42
CA GLY A 25 -11.73 -27.44 -14.63
C GLY A 25 -12.00 -27.05 -13.19
N HIS A 26 -12.39 -28.02 -12.36
CA HIS A 26 -12.32 -27.84 -10.92
C HIS A 26 -10.85 -27.62 -10.54
N VAL A 27 -10.49 -26.36 -10.24
CA VAL A 27 -9.38 -26.06 -9.35
C VAL A 27 -10.01 -25.48 -8.10
N GLN A 28 -10.33 -26.36 -7.16
CA GLN A 28 -10.65 -25.96 -5.79
C GLN A 28 -9.33 -25.61 -5.09
N GLY A 29 -8.66 -24.59 -5.58
CA GLY A 29 -7.62 -23.88 -4.85
C GLY A 29 -8.32 -22.97 -3.85
N ARG A 30 -7.95 -23.03 -2.57
CA ARG A 30 -8.34 -21.96 -1.64
C ARG A 30 -7.90 -20.66 -2.29
N ASP A 31 -8.85 -19.78 -2.52
CA ASP A 31 -8.63 -18.43 -3.02
C ASP A 31 -7.79 -17.68 -1.96
N ARG A 32 -6.47 -17.88 -1.96
CA ARG A 32 -5.51 -17.16 -1.12
C ARG A 32 -5.22 -15.80 -1.76
N GLY A 33 -6.25 -15.14 -2.30
CA GLY A 33 -6.19 -13.75 -2.72
C GLY A 33 -6.16 -12.82 -1.51
N LEU A 34 -6.38 -11.52 -1.74
CA LEU A 34 -6.52 -10.51 -0.68
C LEU A 34 -7.72 -10.75 0.27
N ALA A 35 -8.54 -11.77 0.01
CA ALA A 35 -9.66 -12.15 0.85
C ALA A 35 -9.14 -12.68 2.21
N GLY A 36 -9.29 -11.86 3.26
CA GLY A 36 -8.91 -12.23 4.64
C GLY A 36 -7.77 -11.43 5.27
N VAL A 37 -7.27 -10.37 4.60
CA VAL A 37 -6.28 -9.46 5.21
C VAL A 37 -6.91 -8.76 6.41
N ILE A 38 -6.26 -8.86 7.57
CA ILE A 38 -6.74 -8.23 8.80
C ILE A 38 -6.46 -6.73 8.73
N PHE A 39 -7.49 -5.91 9.01
CA PHE A 39 -7.33 -4.47 9.16
C PHE A 39 -7.34 -4.09 10.64
N PHE A 40 -6.31 -3.36 11.06
CA PHE A 40 -6.22 -2.75 12.39
C PHE A 40 -6.54 -1.26 12.28
N SER A 41 -7.68 -0.87 12.85
CA SER A 41 -8.08 0.52 12.93
C SER A 41 -7.13 1.33 13.82
N GLY A 42 -7.21 2.66 13.76
CA GLY A 42 -6.44 3.51 14.65
C GLY A 42 -6.72 3.25 16.14
N THR A 43 -7.94 2.80 16.47
CA THR A 43 -8.30 2.39 17.83
C THR A 43 -7.61 1.09 18.22
N ASP A 44 -7.59 0.10 17.33
CA ASP A 44 -6.89 -1.18 17.57
C ASP A 44 -5.39 -0.95 17.75
N VAL A 45 -4.78 -0.11 16.91
CA VAL A 45 -3.36 0.25 17.00
C VAL A 45 -3.03 0.91 18.35
N ARG A 46 -3.84 1.89 18.77
CA ARG A 46 -3.63 2.59 20.05
C ARG A 46 -3.87 1.70 21.27
N ALA A 47 -4.78 0.73 21.17
CA ALA A 47 -5.04 -0.24 22.23
C ALA A 47 -3.91 -1.29 22.33
N ALA A 48 -3.30 -1.67 21.20
CA ALA A 48 -2.28 -2.71 21.14
C ALA A 48 -0.91 -2.29 21.68
N VAL A 49 -0.55 -1.01 21.57
CA VAL A 49 0.80 -0.51 21.93
C VAL A 49 0.70 0.76 22.78
N SER A 50 1.14 0.67 24.04
CA SER A 50 1.26 1.85 24.91
C SER A 50 2.38 2.79 24.45
N PRO A 51 2.35 4.09 24.81
CA PRO A 51 3.43 5.02 24.50
C PRO A 51 4.82 4.54 24.98
N GLU A 52 4.92 3.96 26.17
CA GLU A 52 6.17 3.45 26.75
C GLU A 52 6.71 2.28 25.92
N ARG A 53 5.81 1.37 25.51
CA ARG A 53 6.16 0.28 24.61
C ARG A 53 6.58 0.77 23.22
N ALA A 54 6.00 1.87 22.75
CA ALA A 54 6.38 2.46 21.48
C ALA A 54 7.82 3.04 21.54
N VAL A 55 8.21 3.65 22.66
CA VAL A 55 9.59 4.13 22.88
C VAL A 55 10.58 2.97 22.76
N GLU A 56 10.33 1.87 23.45
CA GLU A 56 11.22 0.71 23.40
C GLU A 56 11.26 0.08 22.00
N ALA A 57 10.10 -0.10 21.36
CA ALA A 57 10.04 -0.66 20.01
C ALA A 57 10.79 0.21 18.98
N VAL A 58 10.72 1.54 19.10
CA VAL A 58 11.44 2.46 18.22
C VAL A 58 12.94 2.43 18.49
N ARG A 59 13.37 2.35 19.76
CA ARG A 59 14.79 2.18 20.13
C ARG A 59 15.37 0.93 19.46
N GLU A 60 14.70 -0.20 19.63
CA GLU A 60 15.14 -1.47 19.04
C GLU A 60 15.13 -1.41 17.50
N ALA A 61 14.14 -0.75 16.89
CA ALA A 61 14.12 -0.55 15.45
C ALA A 61 15.32 0.27 14.95
N PHE A 62 15.74 1.32 15.67
CA PHE A 62 16.94 2.09 15.32
C PHE A 62 18.21 1.25 15.47
N ILE A 63 18.34 0.46 16.53
CA ILE A 63 19.49 -0.43 16.74
C ILE A 63 19.57 -1.49 15.64
N ALA A 64 18.45 -2.17 15.34
CA ALA A 64 18.37 -3.18 14.29
C ALA A 64 18.72 -2.59 12.91
N HIS A 65 18.24 -1.38 12.61
CA HIS A 65 18.61 -0.70 11.37
C HIS A 65 20.10 -0.34 11.33
N ALA A 66 20.68 0.15 12.43
CA ALA A 66 22.10 0.45 12.53
C ALA A 66 22.99 -0.80 12.35
N ARG A 67 22.47 -1.98 12.73
CA ARG A 67 23.11 -3.29 12.50
C ARG A 67 22.93 -3.84 11.09
N GLY A 68 22.18 -3.17 10.23
CA GLY A 68 21.88 -3.64 8.87
C GLY A 68 20.82 -4.75 8.81
N GLU A 69 20.10 -5.00 9.90
CA GLU A 69 19.03 -6.02 9.96
C GLU A 69 17.75 -5.56 9.24
N TRP A 70 17.66 -4.25 8.96
CA TRP A 70 16.59 -3.64 8.19
C TRP A 70 17.16 -2.79 7.06
N THR A 71 16.61 -2.97 5.86
CA THR A 71 16.85 -2.10 4.71
C THR A 71 15.67 -1.15 4.52
N MET A 72 15.95 0.13 4.25
CA MET A 72 14.94 1.16 4.09
C MET A 72 15.32 2.08 2.92
N PRO A 73 14.82 1.80 1.71
CA PRO A 73 15.05 2.66 0.55
C PRO A 73 14.54 4.10 0.80
N PRO A 74 15.04 5.09 0.05
CA PRO A 74 14.52 6.45 0.10
C PRO A 74 13.01 6.49 -0.14
N LYS A 75 12.34 7.41 0.53
CA LYS A 75 10.90 7.65 0.33
C LYS A 75 10.64 8.11 -1.10
N VAL A 76 9.56 7.62 -1.70
CA VAL A 76 9.04 8.12 -2.97
C VAL A 76 7.90 9.10 -2.71
N TYR A 77 7.96 10.28 -3.32
CA TYR A 77 6.94 11.31 -3.21
C TYR A 77 6.10 11.38 -4.48
N VAL A 78 4.79 11.53 -4.30
CA VAL A 78 3.86 11.96 -5.34
C VAL A 78 3.31 13.32 -4.91
N PRO A 79 3.83 14.42 -5.47
CA PRO A 79 3.42 15.76 -5.08
C PRO A 79 1.99 16.05 -5.54
N ALA A 80 1.22 16.74 -4.68
CA ALA A 80 -0.13 17.22 -4.99
C ALA A 80 -0.25 18.70 -4.62
N TYR A 81 0.76 19.50 -4.98
CA TYR A 81 0.83 20.92 -4.68
C TYR A 81 -0.34 21.70 -5.34
N PRO A 82 -0.96 22.68 -4.65
CA PRO A 82 -0.65 23.18 -3.30
C PRO A 82 -1.36 22.42 -2.16
N ALA A 83 -2.14 21.39 -2.47
CA ALA A 83 -3.02 20.74 -1.49
C ALA A 83 -2.27 19.85 -0.48
N GLY A 84 -1.20 19.17 -0.92
CA GLY A 84 -0.46 18.24 -0.08
C GLY A 84 0.50 17.34 -0.84
N ASP A 85 0.76 16.16 -0.29
CA ASP A 85 1.54 15.11 -0.94
C ASP A 85 1.11 13.71 -0.50
N PHE A 86 1.59 12.72 -1.27
CA PHE A 86 1.55 11.31 -0.92
C PHE A 86 2.97 10.75 -0.87
N ARG A 87 3.19 9.76 0.00
CA ARG A 87 4.51 9.21 0.27
C ARG A 87 4.45 7.70 0.39
N ALA A 88 5.26 7.02 -0.40
CA ALA A 88 5.57 5.60 -0.22
C ALA A 88 6.87 5.47 0.59
N MET A 89 6.79 4.75 1.71
CA MET A 89 7.92 4.51 2.62
C MET A 89 8.09 3.00 2.82
N PRO A 90 8.87 2.33 1.97
CA PRO A 90 9.11 0.89 2.07
C PRO A 90 10.23 0.56 3.07
N ALA A 91 10.16 -0.61 3.69
CA ALA A 91 11.28 -1.22 4.42
C ALA A 91 11.18 -2.76 4.41
N LEU A 92 12.31 -3.45 4.55
CA LEU A 92 12.41 -4.91 4.58
C LEU A 92 13.37 -5.34 5.70
N GLY A 93 12.92 -6.24 6.58
CA GLY A 93 13.70 -6.76 7.69
C GLY A 93 12.88 -7.64 8.61
N ALA A 94 13.56 -8.38 9.50
CA ALA A 94 12.93 -9.28 10.48
C ALA A 94 11.84 -10.22 9.89
N GLY A 95 12.02 -10.72 8.66
CA GLY A 95 11.06 -11.59 7.99
C GLY A 95 9.84 -10.89 7.38
N HIS A 96 9.78 -9.55 7.41
CA HIS A 96 8.66 -8.78 6.89
C HIS A 96 9.09 -7.76 5.83
N ALA A 97 8.21 -7.54 4.85
CA ALA A 97 8.23 -6.39 3.98
C ALA A 97 7.10 -5.43 4.39
N LEU A 98 7.39 -4.14 4.50
CA LEU A 98 6.37 -3.14 4.81
C LEU A 98 6.34 -2.03 3.77
N LEU A 99 5.14 -1.51 3.52
CA LEU A 99 4.92 -0.25 2.81
C LEU A 99 4.02 0.63 3.66
N LYS A 100 4.54 1.77 4.12
CA LYS A 100 3.68 2.85 4.59
C LYS A 100 3.33 3.76 3.42
N TRP A 101 2.07 3.72 3.02
CA TRP A 101 1.47 4.69 2.11
C TRP A 101 0.74 5.74 2.93
N VAL A 102 1.28 6.95 2.99
CA VAL A 102 0.77 8.02 3.86
C VAL A 102 0.62 9.33 3.10
N THR A 103 -0.38 10.12 3.47
CA THR A 103 -0.68 11.42 2.89
C THR A 103 -0.47 12.54 3.91
N SER A 104 -0.25 13.76 3.42
CA SER A 104 -0.16 14.96 4.24
C SER A 104 -0.83 16.13 3.53
N PHE A 105 -2.02 16.53 3.97
CA PHE A 105 -2.85 17.59 3.41
C PHE A 105 -3.14 18.66 4.47
N PRO A 106 -2.32 19.71 4.59
CA PRO A 106 -2.44 20.71 5.66
C PRO A 106 -3.76 21.48 5.69
N GLY A 107 -4.48 21.58 4.56
CA GLY A 107 -5.77 22.26 4.47
C GLY A 107 -6.97 21.44 4.96
N ASN A 108 -6.81 20.12 5.16
CA ASN A 108 -7.89 19.20 5.54
C ASN A 108 -8.61 19.53 6.86
N PRO A 109 -7.97 20.10 7.90
CA PRO A 109 -8.67 20.44 9.12
C PRO A 109 -9.82 21.45 8.91
N ALA A 110 -9.74 22.33 7.91
CA ALA A 110 -10.78 23.33 7.65
C ALA A 110 -12.17 22.71 7.33
N PRO A 111 -12.28 21.69 6.45
CA PRO A 111 -13.51 20.92 6.27
C PRO A 111 -13.70 19.77 7.28
N GLY A 112 -12.92 19.69 8.37
CA GLY A 112 -13.04 18.63 9.38
C GLY A 112 -12.41 17.29 8.99
N LEU A 113 -11.50 17.28 8.01
CA LEU A 113 -10.75 16.10 7.60
C LEU A 113 -9.38 16.02 8.31
N PRO A 114 -8.83 14.82 8.52
CA PRO A 114 -7.49 14.66 9.08
C PRO A 114 -6.38 15.14 8.13
N THR A 115 -5.35 15.77 8.67
CA THR A 115 -4.14 16.20 7.93
C THR A 115 -3.35 15.00 7.39
N VAL A 116 -3.29 13.91 8.15
CA VAL A 116 -2.51 12.71 7.82
C VAL A 116 -3.43 11.51 7.79
N THR A 117 -3.43 10.80 6.66
CA THR A 117 -4.15 9.52 6.49
C THR A 117 -3.28 8.52 5.75
N GLY A 118 -3.67 7.25 5.77
CA GLY A 118 -3.01 6.22 4.96
C GLY A 118 -3.02 4.85 5.62
N LEU A 119 -2.23 3.95 5.04
CA LEU A 119 -2.09 2.57 5.50
C LEU A 119 -0.62 2.20 5.69
N VAL A 120 -0.36 1.39 6.72
CA VAL A 120 0.84 0.55 6.78
C VAL A 120 0.43 -0.83 6.32
N LEU A 121 1.04 -1.31 5.26
CA LEU A 121 0.85 -2.66 4.73
C LEU A 121 2.03 -3.51 5.21
N LEU A 122 1.74 -4.67 5.80
CA LEU A 122 2.72 -5.62 6.29
C LEU A 122 2.57 -6.95 5.56
N SER A 123 3.66 -7.42 4.97
CA SER A 123 3.71 -8.67 4.21
C SER A 123 4.80 -9.58 4.78
N ASP A 124 4.57 -10.89 4.66
CA ASP A 124 5.58 -11.92 4.87
C ASP A 124 6.63 -11.80 3.77
N ALA A 125 7.90 -11.61 4.16
CA ALA A 125 9.00 -11.42 3.20
C ALA A 125 9.38 -12.70 2.46
N SER A 126 9.03 -13.89 2.97
CA SER A 126 9.38 -15.18 2.38
C SER A 126 8.48 -15.55 1.20
N ASN A 127 7.24 -15.09 1.20
CA ASN A 127 6.23 -15.48 0.21
C ASN A 127 5.44 -14.29 -0.38
N GLY A 128 5.64 -13.08 0.12
CA GLY A 128 5.03 -11.85 -0.38
C GLY A 128 3.55 -11.67 -0.01
N MET A 129 2.98 -12.59 0.77
CA MET A 129 1.57 -12.51 1.18
C MET A 129 1.35 -11.32 2.10
N LEU A 130 0.31 -10.53 1.82
CA LEU A 130 -0.11 -9.45 2.70
C LEU A 130 -0.79 -10.03 3.94
N GLU A 131 -0.26 -9.72 5.12
CA GLU A 131 -0.73 -10.25 6.40
C GLU A 131 -1.67 -9.28 7.10
N ALA A 132 -1.35 -7.97 7.04
CA ALA A 132 -2.12 -6.95 7.73
C ALA A 132 -2.06 -5.59 7.04
N ALA A 133 -3.12 -4.82 7.25
CA ALA A 133 -3.17 -3.39 6.99
C ALA A 133 -3.48 -2.64 8.29
N LEU A 134 -2.76 -1.55 8.56
CA LEU A 134 -2.91 -0.76 9.78
C LEU A 134 -3.16 0.71 9.46
N ASP A 135 -3.93 1.40 10.29
CA ASP A 135 -4.10 2.84 10.22
C ASP A 135 -2.75 3.58 10.37
N ALA A 136 -2.29 4.22 9.28
CA ALA A 136 -0.98 4.86 9.28
C ALA A 136 -0.90 6.11 10.15
N ALA A 137 -2.04 6.78 10.40
CA ALA A 137 -2.08 7.99 11.22
C ALA A 137 -1.76 7.64 12.67
N ALA A 138 -2.41 6.61 13.23
CA ALA A 138 -2.16 6.11 14.58
C ALA A 138 -0.71 5.59 14.74
N VAL A 139 -0.24 4.75 13.81
CA VAL A 139 1.16 4.26 13.84
C VAL A 139 2.13 5.44 13.76
N THR A 140 1.88 6.42 12.89
CA THR A 140 2.74 7.59 12.73
C THR A 140 2.77 8.45 14.00
N ALA A 141 1.62 8.69 14.64
CA ALA A 141 1.57 9.46 15.89
C ALA A 141 2.40 8.80 17.00
N LEU A 142 2.16 7.51 17.27
CA LEU A 142 2.88 6.75 18.30
C LEU A 142 4.40 6.75 18.06
N ARG A 143 4.83 6.30 16.87
CA ARG A 143 6.26 6.14 16.58
C ARG A 143 7.00 7.47 16.46
N THR A 144 6.33 8.56 16.08
CA THR A 144 6.96 9.88 16.00
C THR A 144 7.15 10.48 17.38
N GLY A 145 6.15 10.36 18.26
CA GLY A 145 6.29 10.75 19.67
C GLY A 145 7.40 9.94 20.37
N ALA A 146 7.41 8.63 20.17
CA ALA A 146 8.44 7.74 20.69
C ALA A 146 9.85 8.09 20.20
N ALA A 147 10.02 8.36 18.90
CA ALA A 147 11.30 8.74 18.34
C ALA A 147 11.80 10.11 18.85
N ALA A 148 10.90 11.02 19.22
CA ALA A 148 11.27 12.37 19.66
C ALA A 148 11.86 12.42 21.07
N VAL A 149 11.73 11.35 21.87
CA VAL A 149 12.23 11.26 23.24
C VAL A 149 13.43 10.32 23.40
N LEU A 150 13.89 9.70 22.30
CA LEU A 150 15.10 8.88 22.23
C LEU A 150 16.31 9.72 21.85
#